data_AF-A0A949PIC2-F1
#
_entry.id   AF-A0A949PIC2-F1
#
_cell.length_a   1.000
_cell.length_b   1.000
_cell.length_c   1.000
_cell.angle_alpha   90.00
_cell.angle_beta   90.00
_cell.angle_gamma   90.00
#
_symmetry.space_group_name_H-M   'P 1'
#
loop_
_entity.id
_entity.type
_entity.pdbx_description
1 polymer ?
#
loop_
_entity_poly.entity_id
_entity_poly.type
_entity_poly.pdbx_seq_one_letter_code
_entity_poly.pdbx_strand_id
1 'polypeptide(L)'
;MNLPEFCIRRPVFSTVLSLLIITFGLAGLMNLPVRELPDVDMAVVSVTTAYTGAGPEIIDTDITEVIEGAVAGVAGVKKITSYSRLGRGGTTIEFESYRDIDEAAADVRAAVDRVRDNLPDQAEAPLIAKSESDADPVMRVAFTSDRMSPPEVTDYVERFIVDRLSTLDGVAQAELFGDRRYAIRVWLNRRAMAARNLTVEDIEGAIRRNNLELPAGEIESESRAFQVRTDTRLNRVEQFRNIVISRVDDYPVRLGDIAEVALGV
;
A
#
# COMPACT_ATOMS: atom_id res chain seq x y z
N MET A 1 66.20 -12.43 -24.04
CA MET A 1 65.07 -12.72 -24.95
C MET A 1 64.03 -11.66 -24.72
N ASN A 2 63.87 -10.73 -25.66
CA ASN A 2 62.88 -9.66 -25.56
C ASN A 2 61.56 -10.13 -26.19
N LEU A 3 60.42 -9.71 -25.62
CA LEU A 3 59.08 -10.08 -26.11
C LEU A 3 58.91 -9.86 -27.63
N PRO A 4 59.38 -8.73 -28.22
CA PRO A 4 59.29 -8.51 -29.66
C PRO A 4 60.12 -9.50 -30.48
N GLU A 5 61.31 -9.86 -30.00
CA GLU A 5 62.22 -10.78 -30.70
C GLU A 5 61.67 -12.22 -30.75
N PHE A 6 60.98 -12.65 -29.67
CA PHE A 6 60.30 -13.94 -29.62
C PHE A 6 59.10 -14.01 -30.59
N CYS A 7 58.30 -12.94 -30.64
CA CYS A 7 57.16 -12.83 -31.56
C CYS A 7 57.60 -12.81 -33.04
N ILE A 8 58.70 -12.12 -33.36
CA ILE A 8 59.23 -12.06 -34.74
C ILE A 8 59.80 -13.41 -35.19
N ARG A 9 60.50 -14.14 -34.31
CA ARG A 9 61.07 -15.46 -34.66
C ARG A 9 60.03 -16.57 -34.78
N ARG A 10 58.84 -16.43 -34.19
CA ARG A 10 57.75 -17.42 -34.24
C ARG A 10 56.46 -16.80 -34.78
N PRO A 11 56.40 -16.48 -36.09
CA PRO A 11 55.28 -15.76 -36.69
C PRO A 11 53.95 -16.50 -36.56
N VAL A 12 53.96 -17.84 -36.62
CA VAL A 12 52.77 -18.70 -36.44
C VAL A 12 52.19 -18.58 -35.04
N PHE A 13 53.03 -18.54 -33.99
CA PHE A 13 52.59 -18.40 -32.61
C PHE A 13 51.91 -17.04 -32.40
N SER A 14 52.51 -15.96 -32.91
CA SER A 14 51.95 -14.61 -32.82
C SER A 14 50.63 -14.45 -33.57
N THR A 15 50.48 -15.10 -34.74
CA THR A 15 49.20 -15.07 -35.47
C THR A 15 48.10 -15.82 -34.72
N VAL A 16 48.39 -17.00 -34.18
CA VAL A 16 47.41 -17.77 -33.37
C VAL A 16 47.00 -16.98 -32.12
N LEU A 17 47.95 -16.34 -31.44
CA LEU A 17 47.66 -15.52 -30.27
C LEU A 17 46.79 -14.30 -30.61
N SER A 18 47.09 -13.62 -31.72
CA SER A 18 46.26 -12.51 -32.20
C SER A 18 44.86 -12.97 -32.58
N LEU A 19 44.73 -14.12 -33.23
CA LEU A 19 43.45 -14.69 -33.63
C LEU A 19 42.62 -15.12 -32.41
N LEU A 20 43.25 -15.67 -31.37
CA LEU A 20 42.59 -15.95 -30.09
C LEU A 20 42.05 -14.67 -29.45
N ILE A 21 42.85 -13.61 -29.38
CA ILE A 21 42.41 -12.31 -28.81
C ILE A 21 41.22 -11.75 -29.59
N ILE A 22 41.26 -11.81 -30.92
CA ILE A 22 40.16 -11.35 -31.78
C ILE A 22 38.91 -12.19 -31.55
N THR A 23 39.04 -13.51 -31.46
CA THR A 23 37.90 -14.43 -31.31
C THR A 23 37.24 -14.26 -29.94
N PHE A 24 38.03 -14.17 -28.87
CA PHE A 24 37.51 -13.86 -27.53
C PHE A 24 36.93 -12.45 -27.44
N GLY A 25 37.55 -11.47 -28.10
CA GLY A 25 37.02 -10.11 -28.19
C GLY A 25 35.66 -10.06 -28.89
N LEU A 26 35.50 -10.78 -30.00
CA LEU A 26 34.22 -10.87 -30.73
C LEU A 26 33.15 -11.56 -29.89
N ALA A 27 33.49 -12.68 -29.24
CA ALA A 27 32.59 -13.40 -28.35
C ALA A 27 32.19 -12.56 -27.12
N GLY A 28 33.12 -11.75 -26.59
CA GLY A 28 32.84 -10.81 -25.51
C GLY A 28 31.91 -9.68 -25.95
N LEU A 29 32.14 -9.12 -27.14
CA LEU A 29 31.30 -8.05 -27.70
C LEU A 29 29.85 -8.51 -27.94
N MET A 30 29.65 -9.75 -28.41
CA MET A 30 28.31 -10.30 -28.64
C MET A 30 27.55 -10.64 -27.35
N ASN A 31 28.26 -10.88 -26.25
CA ASN A 31 27.65 -11.22 -24.95
C ASN A 31 27.60 -10.02 -23.99
N LEU A 32 28.03 -8.84 -24.42
CA LEU A 32 28.07 -7.66 -23.55
C LEU A 32 26.63 -7.13 -23.37
N PRO A 33 26.10 -7.12 -22.14
CA PRO A 33 24.77 -6.61 -21.89
C PRO A 33 24.76 -5.10 -22.19
N VAL A 34 23.88 -4.68 -23.08
CA VAL A 34 23.65 -3.25 -23.37
C VAL A 34 22.70 -2.72 -22.30
N ARG A 35 23.13 -1.68 -21.57
CA ARG A 35 22.33 -0.94 -20.59
C ARG A 35 22.34 0.54 -20.94
N GLU A 36 21.19 1.20 -20.82
CA GLU A 36 21.03 2.63 -21.14
C GLU A 36 21.60 3.55 -20.05
N LEU A 37 21.57 3.10 -18.80
CA LEU A 37 22.07 3.81 -17.63
C LEU A 37 23.00 2.91 -16.78
N PRO A 38 23.97 3.49 -16.04
CA PRO A 38 24.75 2.74 -15.07
C PRO A 38 23.85 2.23 -13.94
N ASP A 39 24.18 1.06 -13.41
CA ASP A 39 23.51 0.47 -12.25
C ASP A 39 23.91 1.28 -11.01
N VAL A 40 23.00 2.11 -10.51
CA VAL A 40 23.23 2.89 -9.29
C VAL A 40 22.15 2.52 -8.30
N ASP A 41 22.43 1.48 -7.50
CA ASP A 41 21.58 1.08 -6.39
C ASP A 41 21.68 2.13 -5.27
N MET A 42 20.92 3.22 -5.37
CA MET A 42 20.72 4.12 -4.24
C MET A 42 19.75 3.45 -3.28
N ALA A 43 20.19 3.18 -2.05
CA ALA A 43 19.28 2.73 -1.00
C ALA A 43 18.32 3.88 -0.66
N VAL A 44 17.09 3.77 -1.16
CA VAL A 44 16.00 4.72 -0.87
C VAL A 44 14.94 3.97 -0.08
N VAL A 45 14.46 4.58 1.00
CA VAL A 45 13.37 4.05 1.83
C VAL A 45 12.26 5.08 1.87
N SER A 46 11.04 4.66 1.61
CA SER A 46 9.85 5.50 1.71
C SER A 46 9.01 5.12 2.93
N VAL A 47 8.56 6.13 3.67
CA VAL A 47 7.60 6.00 4.76
C VAL A 47 6.34 6.74 4.36
N THR A 48 5.20 6.06 4.32
CA THR A 48 3.90 6.69 3.99
C THR A 48 2.94 6.51 5.15
N THR A 49 2.25 7.58 5.52
CA THR A 49 1.28 7.57 6.61
C THR A 49 -0.02 8.20 6.14
N ALA A 50 -1.14 7.50 6.32
CA ALA A 50 -2.46 8.01 6.01
C ALA A 50 -3.11 8.60 7.26
N TYR A 51 -3.70 9.78 7.14
CA TYR A 51 -4.48 10.41 8.20
C TYR A 51 -5.72 11.04 7.60
N THR A 52 -6.73 10.18 7.40
CA THR A 52 -7.89 10.51 6.58
C THR A 52 -8.67 11.68 7.18
N GLY A 53 -8.92 12.71 6.37
CA GLY A 53 -9.64 13.92 6.78
C GLY A 53 -8.77 15.02 7.38
N ALA A 54 -7.47 14.78 7.61
CA ALA A 54 -6.55 15.81 8.06
C ALA A 54 -6.06 16.69 6.89
N GLY A 55 -5.97 18.01 7.14
CA GLY A 55 -5.41 18.98 6.21
C GLY A 55 -3.90 18.83 6.03
N PRO A 56 -3.32 19.33 4.93
CA PRO A 56 -1.88 19.27 4.69
C PRO A 56 -1.04 19.82 5.85
N GLU A 57 -1.47 20.91 6.48
CA GLU A 57 -0.77 21.56 7.57
C GLU A 57 -0.74 20.70 8.84
N ILE A 58 -1.85 20.02 9.14
CA ILE A 58 -1.93 19.09 10.28
C ILE A 58 -1.03 17.89 10.04
N ILE A 59 -1.03 17.35 8.81
CA ILE A 59 -0.17 16.23 8.45
C ILE A 59 1.30 16.63 8.54
N ASP A 60 1.64 17.85 8.15
CA ASP A 60 3.00 18.35 8.22
C ASP A 60 3.51 18.35 9.68
N THR A 61 2.77 19.01 10.58
CA THR A 61 3.19 19.17 11.98
C THR A 61 3.04 17.89 12.81
N ASP A 62 1.93 17.17 12.67
CA ASP A 62 1.61 16.04 13.57
C ASP A 62 2.19 14.70 13.08
N ILE A 63 2.60 14.60 11.81
CA ILE A 63 3.10 13.35 11.21
C ILE A 63 4.45 13.55 10.56
N THR A 64 4.55 14.42 9.56
CA THR A 64 5.76 14.55 8.74
C THR A 64 6.95 14.99 9.58
N GLU A 65 6.83 16.06 10.37
CA GLU A 65 7.91 16.54 11.25
C GLU A 65 8.35 15.48 12.28
N VAL A 66 7.40 14.72 12.84
CA VAL A 66 7.68 13.65 13.81
C VAL A 66 8.48 12.52 13.17
N ILE A 67 8.08 12.09 11.97
CA ILE A 67 8.77 11.05 11.21
C ILE A 67 10.15 11.53 10.77
N GLU A 68 10.25 12.74 10.22
CA GLU A 68 11.52 13.36 9.79
C GLU A 68 12.53 13.43 10.95
N GLY A 69 12.08 13.91 12.11
CA GLY A 69 12.93 13.97 13.30
C GLY A 69 13.43 12.61 13.76
N ALA A 70 12.59 11.57 13.64
CA ALA A 70 12.98 10.20 13.99
C ALA A 70 13.99 9.60 13.02
N VAL A 71 13.78 9.77 11.70
CA VAL A 71 14.66 9.20 10.67
C VAL A 71 15.95 10.00 10.48
N ALA A 72 15.97 11.28 10.82
CA ALA A 72 17.20 12.11 10.78
C ALA A 72 18.31 11.58 11.71
N GLY A 73 17.95 10.82 12.75
CA GLY A 73 18.90 10.15 13.65
C GLY A 73 19.47 8.83 13.12
N VAL A 74 19.01 8.35 11.97
CA VAL A 74 19.50 7.10 11.36
C VAL A 74 20.85 7.34 10.67
N ALA A 75 21.80 6.43 10.85
CA ALA A 75 23.13 6.55 10.27
C ALA A 75 23.11 6.38 8.74
N GLY A 76 23.91 7.19 8.05
CA GLY A 76 24.07 7.10 6.58
C GLY A 76 22.95 7.77 5.78
N VAL A 77 22.10 8.58 6.41
CA VAL A 77 21.12 9.42 5.72
C VAL A 77 21.83 10.55 4.98
N LYS A 78 21.61 10.63 3.67
CA LYS A 78 22.16 11.66 2.79
C LYS A 78 21.16 12.78 2.54
N LYS A 79 19.89 12.43 2.32
CA LYS A 79 18.81 13.38 2.03
C LYS A 79 17.47 12.84 2.51
N ILE A 80 16.67 13.74 3.08
CA ILE A 80 15.26 13.48 3.40
C ILE A 80 14.41 14.41 2.54
N THR A 81 13.33 13.89 1.97
CA THR A 81 12.37 14.68 1.19
C THR A 81 10.97 14.23 1.56
N SER A 82 10.15 15.16 2.04
CA SER A 82 8.78 14.86 2.44
C SER A 82 7.77 15.68 1.67
N TYR A 83 6.54 15.19 1.68
CA TYR A 83 5.38 15.90 1.18
C TYR A 83 4.18 15.65 2.08
N SER A 84 3.37 16.69 2.24
CA SER A 84 2.14 16.66 3.02
C SER A 84 0.99 17.03 2.09
N ARG A 85 -0.02 16.16 1.99
CA ARG A 85 -1.22 16.34 1.16
C ARG A 85 -2.46 16.01 1.98
N LEU A 86 -3.63 16.45 1.53
CA LEU A 86 -4.90 16.13 2.21
C LEU A 86 -5.02 14.61 2.42
N GLY A 87 -5.14 14.20 3.69
CA GLY A 87 -5.33 12.81 4.06
C GLY A 87 -4.09 11.90 4.04
N ARG A 88 -2.92 12.37 3.56
CA ARG A 88 -1.72 11.54 3.43
C ARG A 88 -0.41 12.35 3.47
N GLY A 89 0.55 11.85 4.23
CA GLY A 89 1.95 12.31 4.21
C GLY A 89 2.89 11.22 3.69
N GLY A 90 4.02 11.63 3.13
CA GLY A 90 5.07 10.71 2.72
C GLY A 90 6.45 11.31 2.87
N THR A 91 7.40 10.50 3.36
CA THR A 91 8.80 10.85 3.58
C THR A 91 9.67 9.86 2.83
N THR A 92 10.58 10.38 2.01
CA THR A 92 11.56 9.62 1.23
C THR A 92 12.94 9.89 1.80
N ILE A 93 13.64 8.82 2.16
CA ILE A 93 14.97 8.86 2.76
C ILE A 93 15.96 8.25 1.77
N GLU A 94 16.88 9.07 1.29
CA GLU A 94 18.03 8.68 0.47
C GLU A 94 19.23 8.43 1.38
N PHE A 95 19.82 7.24 1.27
CA PHE A 95 21.03 6.85 2.00
C PHE A 95 22.28 6.98 1.11
N GLU A 96 23.45 6.96 1.75
CA GLU A 96 24.73 6.88 1.04
C GLU A 96 24.86 5.58 0.23
N SER A 97 25.52 5.63 -0.92
CA SER A 97 25.57 4.52 -1.92
C SER A 97 26.22 3.22 -1.43
N TYR A 98 26.85 3.20 -0.25
CA TYR A 98 27.45 2.00 0.34
C TYR A 98 26.56 1.34 1.40
N ARG A 99 25.41 1.95 1.73
CA ARG A 99 24.48 1.44 2.74
C ARG A 99 23.64 0.32 2.13
N ASP A 100 23.63 -0.82 2.80
CA ASP A 100 22.70 -1.90 2.49
C ASP A 100 21.23 -1.47 2.72
N ILE A 101 20.37 -1.70 1.73
CA ILE A 101 18.96 -1.26 1.75
C ILE A 101 18.12 -2.04 2.78
N ASP A 102 18.45 -3.30 3.07
CA ASP A 102 17.72 -4.12 4.02
C ASP A 102 18.00 -3.63 5.45
N GLU A 103 19.27 -3.37 5.75
CA GLU A 103 19.66 -2.80 7.02
C GLU A 103 19.14 -1.37 7.19
N ALA A 104 19.19 -0.53 6.14
CA ALA A 104 18.63 0.82 6.18
C ALA A 104 17.12 0.80 6.45
N ALA A 105 16.37 -0.09 5.79
CA ALA A 105 14.94 -0.24 6.01
C ALA A 105 14.61 -0.77 7.42
N ALA A 106 15.45 -1.64 7.97
CA ALA A 106 15.32 -2.12 9.34
C ALA A 106 15.55 -0.98 10.36
N ASP A 107 16.59 -0.16 10.15
CA ASP A 107 16.89 0.98 11.01
C ASP A 107 15.79 2.06 10.95
N VAL A 108 15.27 2.36 9.74
CA VAL A 108 14.15 3.29 9.56
C VAL A 108 12.91 2.78 10.28
N ARG A 109 12.57 1.50 10.13
CA ARG A 109 11.44 0.88 10.85
C ARG A 109 11.60 1.02 12.36
N ALA A 110 12.78 0.69 12.89
CA ALA A 110 13.07 0.85 14.32
C ALA A 110 12.99 2.31 14.78
N ALA A 111 13.40 3.28 13.96
CA ALA A 111 13.32 4.69 14.27
C ALA A 111 11.86 5.20 14.29
N VAL A 112 11.07 4.81 13.30
CA VAL A 112 9.64 5.15 13.20
C VAL A 112 8.84 4.51 14.33
N ASP A 113 9.13 3.25 14.66
CA ASP A 113 8.46 2.53 15.76
C ASP A 113 8.65 3.22 17.12
N ARG A 114 9.82 3.86 17.36
CA ARG A 114 10.07 4.62 18.60
C ARG A 114 9.21 5.87 18.76
N VAL A 115 8.77 6.47 17.66
CA VAL A 115 7.94 7.69 17.67
C VAL A 115 6.49 7.41 17.31
N ARG A 116 6.12 6.13 17.14
CA ARG A 116 4.76 5.72 16.79
C ARG A 116 3.73 6.24 17.79
N ASP A 117 4.05 6.23 19.08
CA ASP A 117 3.15 6.71 20.14
C ASP A 117 3.03 8.25 20.18
N ASN A 118 3.87 8.98 19.43
CA ASN A 118 3.76 10.42 19.25
C ASN A 118 2.86 10.80 18.06
N LEU A 119 2.46 9.82 17.23
CA LEU A 119 1.54 10.05 16.12
C LEU A 119 0.09 10.09 16.63
N PRO A 120 -0.82 10.83 15.97
CA PRO A 120 -2.23 10.84 16.35
C PRO A 120 -2.86 9.44 16.31
N ASP A 121 -3.69 9.11 17.32
CA ASP A 121 -4.39 7.81 17.42
C ASP A 121 -5.26 7.45 16.20
N GLN A 122 -5.71 8.48 15.48
CA GLN A 122 -6.56 8.34 14.30
C GLN A 122 -5.77 8.16 12.99
N ALA A 123 -4.45 8.34 13.03
CA ALA A 123 -3.58 8.08 11.88
C ALA A 123 -3.38 6.56 11.72
N GLU A 124 -3.28 6.12 10.47
CA GLU A 124 -2.91 4.74 10.17
C GLU A 124 -1.43 4.51 10.52
N ALA A 125 -1.08 3.24 10.78
CA ALA A 125 0.31 2.89 11.03
C ALA A 125 1.19 3.26 9.82
N PRO A 126 2.37 3.89 10.03
CA PRO A 126 3.28 4.21 8.94
C PRO A 126 3.70 2.95 8.17
N LEU A 127 3.63 3.01 6.85
CA LEU A 127 4.07 1.95 5.96
C LEU A 127 5.49 2.24 5.48
N ILE A 128 6.42 1.36 5.83
CA ILE A 128 7.82 1.43 5.40
C ILE A 128 8.01 0.49 4.21
N ALA A 129 8.32 1.07 3.06
CA ALA A 129 8.66 0.34 1.84
C ALA A 129 10.09 0.71 1.40
N LYS A 130 10.80 -0.28 0.88
CA LYS A 130 12.03 -0.01 0.11
C LYS A 130 11.58 0.72 -1.14
N SER A 131 12.04 1.95 -1.31
CA SER A 131 11.69 2.73 -2.48
C SER A 131 12.56 2.22 -3.62
N GLU A 132 12.01 1.30 -4.39
CA GLU A 132 12.46 1.10 -5.77
C GLU A 132 12.02 2.35 -6.53
N SER A 133 12.88 3.35 -6.55
CA SER A 133 12.63 4.62 -7.25
C SER A 133 12.41 4.43 -8.76
N ASP A 134 12.71 3.23 -9.28
CA ASP A 134 12.58 2.80 -10.67
C ASP A 134 11.73 1.53 -10.84
N ALA A 135 10.74 1.27 -9.98
CA ALA A 135 9.72 0.26 -10.29
C ALA A 135 8.75 0.77 -11.37
N ASP A 136 9.29 1.12 -12.54
CA ASP A 136 8.49 1.40 -13.71
C ASP A 136 7.66 0.13 -14.02
N PRO A 137 6.34 0.25 -14.15
CA PRO A 137 5.50 -0.91 -14.38
C PRO A 137 5.90 -1.54 -15.72
N VAL A 138 6.41 -2.78 -15.65
CA VAL A 138 6.79 -3.59 -16.82
C VAL A 138 5.63 -3.70 -17.81
N MET A 139 4.39 -3.68 -17.32
CA MET A 139 3.18 -3.69 -18.12
C MET A 139 2.09 -2.84 -17.48
N ARG A 140 1.38 -2.04 -18.29
CA ARG A 140 0.13 -1.39 -17.92
C ARG A 140 -1.02 -1.97 -18.75
N VAL A 141 -2.05 -2.45 -18.07
CA VAL A 141 -3.24 -3.04 -18.71
C VAL A 141 -4.45 -2.20 -18.36
N ALA A 142 -5.21 -1.79 -19.37
CA ALA A 142 -6.48 -1.09 -19.18
C ALA A 142 -7.64 -2.09 -19.32
N PHE A 143 -8.57 -2.06 -18.36
CA PHE A 143 -9.76 -2.90 -18.37
C PHE A 143 -10.99 -2.08 -18.77
N THR A 144 -11.77 -2.61 -19.71
CA THR A 144 -13.06 -2.05 -20.14
C THR A 144 -14.06 -3.17 -20.35
N SER A 145 -15.35 -2.89 -20.19
CA SER A 145 -16.43 -3.85 -20.38
C SER A 145 -17.69 -3.14 -20.85
N ASP A 146 -18.35 -3.69 -21.85
CA ASP A 146 -19.67 -3.22 -22.31
C ASP A 146 -20.82 -3.81 -21.49
N ARG A 147 -20.54 -4.79 -20.61
CA ARG A 147 -21.54 -5.53 -19.82
C ARG A 147 -21.46 -5.27 -18.32
N MET A 148 -20.32 -4.76 -17.84
CA MET A 148 -20.07 -4.46 -16.44
C MET A 148 -19.91 -2.96 -16.29
N SER A 149 -20.56 -2.40 -15.29
CA SER A 149 -20.33 -1.02 -14.86
C SER A 149 -18.91 -0.87 -14.31
N PRO A 150 -18.34 0.35 -14.30
CA PRO A 150 -17.01 0.60 -13.75
C PRO A 150 -16.71 0.00 -12.36
N PRO A 151 -17.61 0.07 -11.36
CA PRO A 151 -17.35 -0.57 -10.07
C PRO A 151 -17.39 -2.10 -10.12
N GLU A 152 -18.21 -2.70 -10.98
CA GLU A 152 -18.22 -4.16 -11.20
C GLU A 152 -16.91 -4.63 -11.86
N VAL A 153 -16.38 -3.84 -12.80
CA VAL A 153 -15.06 -4.09 -13.38
C VAL A 153 -13.98 -3.98 -12.32
N THR A 154 -14.01 -2.94 -11.47
CA THR A 154 -13.07 -2.80 -10.35
C THR A 154 -13.10 -4.02 -9.43
N ASP A 155 -14.27 -4.44 -8.96
CA ASP A 155 -14.40 -5.61 -8.06
C ASP A 155 -13.89 -6.90 -8.72
N TYR A 156 -14.20 -7.10 -10.02
CA TYR A 156 -13.75 -8.28 -10.75
C TYR A 156 -12.22 -8.29 -10.95
N VAL A 157 -11.64 -7.15 -11.35
CA VAL A 157 -10.19 -7.04 -11.59
C VAL A 157 -9.42 -7.25 -10.28
N GLU A 158 -9.85 -6.60 -9.21
CA GLU A 158 -9.22 -6.71 -7.89
C GLU A 158 -9.23 -8.16 -7.38
N ARG A 159 -10.38 -8.84 -7.43
CA ARG A 159 -10.54 -10.18 -6.85
C ARG A 159 -9.98 -11.32 -7.70
N PHE A 160 -10.02 -11.21 -9.02
CA PHE A 160 -9.69 -12.35 -9.89
C PHE A 160 -8.42 -12.14 -10.72
N ILE A 161 -8.07 -10.90 -11.04
CA ILE A 161 -6.94 -10.59 -11.91
C ILE A 161 -5.73 -10.21 -11.06
N VAL A 162 -5.87 -9.22 -10.18
CA VAL A 162 -4.76 -8.75 -9.32
C VAL A 162 -4.24 -9.90 -8.47
N ASP A 163 -5.11 -10.61 -7.74
CA ASP A 163 -4.73 -11.77 -6.92
C ASP A 163 -3.98 -12.84 -7.73
N ARG A 164 -4.43 -13.11 -8.97
CA ARG A 164 -3.82 -14.13 -9.81
C ARG A 164 -2.45 -13.70 -10.36
N LEU A 165 -2.31 -12.44 -10.77
CA LEU A 165 -1.05 -11.88 -11.24
C LEU A 165 -0.01 -11.83 -10.13
N SER A 166 -0.39 -11.47 -8.91
CA SER A 166 0.49 -11.42 -7.74
C SER A 166 1.07 -12.77 -7.35
N THR A 167 0.50 -13.90 -7.81
CA THR A 167 1.03 -15.25 -7.54
C THR A 167 1.99 -15.77 -8.61
N LEU A 168 2.23 -15.01 -9.68
CA LEU A 168 3.13 -15.44 -10.76
C LEU A 168 4.61 -15.18 -10.39
N ASP A 169 5.48 -16.13 -10.72
CA ASP A 169 6.91 -15.99 -10.53
C ASP A 169 7.45 -14.76 -11.29
N GLY A 170 8.20 -13.91 -10.59
CA GLY A 170 8.77 -12.68 -11.15
C GLY A 170 7.86 -11.45 -11.05
N VAL A 171 6.66 -11.56 -10.48
CA VAL A 171 5.81 -10.39 -10.17
C VAL A 171 6.10 -9.92 -8.76
N ALA A 172 6.72 -8.75 -8.63
CA ALA A 172 6.95 -8.11 -7.33
C ALA A 172 5.65 -7.49 -6.78
N GLN A 173 4.87 -6.83 -7.64
CA GLN A 173 3.64 -6.16 -7.24
C GLN A 173 2.67 -6.02 -8.42
N ALA A 174 1.37 -6.15 -8.15
CA ALA A 174 0.29 -5.82 -9.08
C ALA A 174 -0.61 -4.75 -8.45
N GLU A 175 -0.61 -3.55 -9.03
CA GLU A 175 -1.40 -2.41 -8.53
C GLU A 175 -2.59 -2.09 -9.44
N LEU A 176 -3.72 -1.74 -8.83
CA LEU A 176 -4.92 -1.27 -9.53
C LEU A 176 -5.01 0.26 -9.44
N PHE A 177 -5.20 0.93 -10.58
CA PHE A 177 -5.36 2.37 -10.67
C PHE A 177 -6.74 2.76 -11.20
N GLY A 178 -7.29 3.87 -10.70
CA GLY A 178 -8.59 4.38 -11.12
C GLY A 178 -9.77 3.52 -10.66
N ASP A 179 -9.57 2.79 -9.57
CA ASP A 179 -10.56 1.94 -8.94
C ASP A 179 -11.81 2.73 -8.53
N ARG A 180 -12.97 2.11 -8.73
CA ARG A 180 -14.27 2.64 -8.36
C ARG A 180 -14.92 1.70 -7.37
N ARG A 181 -14.46 1.75 -6.11
CA ARG A 181 -14.92 0.83 -5.06
C ARG A 181 -16.34 1.19 -4.59
N TYR A 182 -17.15 0.17 -4.35
CA TYR A 182 -18.46 0.35 -3.73
C TYR A 182 -18.32 0.94 -2.31
N ALA A 183 -19.09 1.98 -2.04
CA ALA A 183 -19.17 2.60 -0.72
C ALA A 183 -20.63 2.82 -0.34
N ILE A 184 -21.03 2.42 0.87
CA ILE A 184 -22.32 2.80 1.42
C ILE A 184 -22.23 4.24 1.90
N ARG A 185 -23.00 5.14 1.31
CA ARG A 185 -23.07 6.55 1.68
C ARG A 185 -24.29 6.80 2.56
N VAL A 186 -24.06 7.49 3.68
CA VAL A 186 -25.09 7.85 4.66
C VAL A 186 -25.20 9.38 4.71
N TRP A 187 -26.25 9.92 4.11
CA TRP A 187 -26.51 11.36 4.08
C TRP A 187 -27.40 11.76 5.24
N LEU A 188 -26.82 12.44 6.22
CA LEU A 188 -27.50 12.79 7.46
C LEU A 188 -28.52 13.93 7.28
N ASN A 189 -29.74 13.74 7.76
CA ASN A 189 -30.76 14.79 7.79
C ASN A 189 -30.74 15.52 9.13
N ARG A 190 -30.07 16.68 9.15
CA ARG A 190 -29.92 17.53 10.35
C ARG A 190 -31.24 17.86 11.06
N ARG A 191 -32.33 18.08 10.30
CA ARG A 191 -33.65 18.40 10.89
C ARG A 191 -34.26 17.18 11.57
N ALA A 192 -34.17 16.01 10.94
CA ALA A 192 -34.69 14.76 11.48
C ALA A 192 -33.91 14.29 12.73
N MET A 193 -32.59 14.53 12.75
CA MET A 193 -31.73 14.29 13.91
C MET A 193 -32.06 15.22 15.08
N ALA A 194 -32.15 16.53 14.82
CA ALA A 194 -32.47 17.53 15.85
C ALA A 194 -33.84 17.28 16.49
N ALA A 195 -34.84 16.89 15.69
CA ALA A 195 -36.18 16.55 16.19
C ALA A 195 -36.20 15.33 17.15
N ARG A 196 -35.14 14.51 17.14
CA ARG A 196 -35.01 13.30 17.95
C ARG A 196 -33.86 13.37 18.95
N ASN A 197 -33.26 14.56 19.11
CA ASN A 197 -32.11 14.82 19.97
C ASN A 197 -30.94 13.84 19.74
N LEU A 198 -30.66 13.53 18.47
CA LEU A 198 -29.57 12.63 18.06
C LEU A 198 -28.38 13.40 17.50
N THR A 199 -27.19 12.98 17.87
CA THR A 199 -25.91 13.54 17.39
C THR A 199 -25.30 12.68 16.29
N VAL A 200 -24.26 13.20 15.63
CA VAL A 200 -23.49 12.42 14.64
C VAL A 200 -22.76 11.25 15.33
N GLU A 201 -22.25 11.48 16.54
CA GLU A 201 -21.56 10.49 17.35
C GLU A 201 -22.47 9.30 17.71
N ASP A 202 -23.75 9.56 18.00
CA ASP A 202 -24.74 8.49 18.25
C ASP A 202 -24.89 7.56 17.04
N ILE A 203 -24.91 8.15 15.84
CA ILE A 203 -25.04 7.42 14.57
C ILE A 203 -23.77 6.62 14.28
N GLU A 204 -22.60 7.24 14.39
CA GLU A 204 -21.32 6.54 14.21
C GLU A 204 -21.18 5.38 15.20
N GLY A 205 -21.49 5.61 16.47
CA GLY A 205 -21.47 4.59 17.50
C GLY A 205 -22.44 3.46 17.19
N ALA A 206 -23.65 3.76 16.73
CA ALA A 206 -24.63 2.74 16.35
C ALA A 206 -24.17 1.90 15.15
N ILE A 207 -23.60 2.52 14.12
CA ILE A 207 -23.05 1.80 12.96
C ILE A 207 -21.90 0.89 13.40
N ARG A 208 -20.94 1.41 14.20
CA ARG A 208 -19.81 0.62 14.70
C ARG A 208 -20.26 -0.57 15.55
N ARG A 209 -21.27 -0.41 16.41
CA ARG A 209 -21.80 -1.51 17.25
C ARG A 209 -22.55 -2.58 16.46
N ASN A 210 -23.21 -2.23 15.37
CA ASN A 210 -24.02 -3.17 14.57
C ASN A 210 -23.24 -3.83 13.44
N ASN A 211 -22.07 -3.32 13.05
CA ASN A 211 -21.23 -3.90 12.01
C ASN A 211 -20.04 -4.68 12.58
N LEU A 212 -20.28 -5.51 13.60
CA LEU A 212 -19.29 -6.37 14.24
C LEU A 212 -19.66 -7.84 14.03
N GLU A 213 -18.72 -8.65 13.56
CA GLU A 213 -18.85 -10.10 13.51
C GLU A 213 -18.33 -10.67 14.84
N LEU A 214 -19.25 -10.95 15.77
CA LEU A 214 -18.90 -11.57 17.05
C LEU A 214 -19.02 -13.09 16.95
N PRO A 215 -18.04 -13.88 17.42
CA PRO A 215 -18.21 -15.33 17.52
C PRO A 215 -19.27 -15.64 18.58
N ALA A 216 -20.25 -16.48 18.24
CA ALA A 216 -21.32 -16.85 19.16
C ALA A 216 -21.00 -18.10 20.00
N GLY A 217 -19.76 -18.58 19.92
CA GLY A 217 -19.26 -19.72 20.69
C GLY A 217 -19.63 -21.07 20.06
N GLU A 218 -19.69 -22.09 20.90
CA GLU A 218 -19.98 -23.46 20.51
C GLU A 218 -21.01 -24.07 21.47
N ILE A 219 -21.95 -24.84 20.92
CA ILE A 219 -22.91 -25.63 21.69
C ILE A 219 -22.44 -27.07 21.66
N GLU A 220 -22.05 -27.59 22.82
CA GLU A 220 -21.63 -28.98 22.97
C GLU A 220 -22.79 -29.85 23.46
N SER A 221 -22.91 -31.03 22.85
CA SER A 221 -23.82 -32.11 23.21
C SER A 221 -23.00 -33.38 23.45
N GLU A 222 -23.56 -34.40 24.10
CA GLU A 222 -22.82 -35.62 24.52
C GLU A 222 -22.08 -36.35 23.38
N SER A 223 -22.45 -36.13 22.12
CA SER A 223 -21.81 -36.77 20.95
C SER A 223 -21.38 -35.80 19.85
N ARG A 224 -21.68 -34.50 19.98
CA ARG A 224 -21.47 -33.52 18.89
C ARG A 224 -21.24 -32.13 19.46
N ALA A 225 -20.40 -31.37 18.80
CA ALA A 225 -20.21 -29.96 19.07
C ALA A 225 -20.61 -29.14 17.83
N PHE A 226 -21.38 -28.08 18.05
CA PHE A 226 -21.93 -27.22 17.01
C PHE A 226 -21.38 -25.81 17.18
N GLN A 227 -20.55 -25.37 16.24
CA GLN A 227 -20.08 -24.00 16.21
C GLN A 227 -21.24 -23.05 15.86
N VAL A 228 -21.52 -22.09 16.74
CA VAL A 228 -22.55 -21.07 16.52
C VAL A 228 -21.90 -19.84 15.90
N ARG A 229 -22.41 -19.41 14.75
CA ARG A 229 -21.98 -18.19 14.08
C ARG A 229 -23.17 -17.26 13.94
N THR A 230 -23.03 -16.03 14.39
CA THR A 230 -24.00 -14.97 14.16
C THR A 230 -23.65 -14.23 12.87
N ASP A 231 -24.60 -14.15 11.94
CA ASP A 231 -24.46 -13.36 10.72
C ASP A 231 -24.90 -11.91 10.97
N THR A 232 -24.01 -11.14 11.57
CA THR A 232 -24.24 -9.73 11.96
C THR A 232 -23.68 -8.73 10.96
N ARG A 233 -23.08 -9.19 9.85
CA ARG A 233 -22.45 -8.31 8.86
C ARG A 233 -23.51 -7.62 7.99
N LEU A 234 -23.43 -6.30 7.89
CA LEU A 234 -24.34 -5.51 7.06
C LEU A 234 -23.79 -5.45 5.62
N ASN A 235 -24.45 -6.14 4.70
CA ASN A 235 -24.00 -6.30 3.31
C ASN A 235 -24.95 -5.63 2.30
N ARG A 236 -26.15 -5.21 2.73
CA ARG A 236 -27.16 -4.56 1.89
C ARG A 236 -27.57 -3.20 2.44
N VAL A 237 -27.90 -2.27 1.56
CA VAL A 237 -28.36 -0.90 1.91
C VAL A 237 -29.54 -0.96 2.89
N GLU A 238 -30.46 -1.90 2.71
CA GLU A 238 -31.63 -2.08 3.57
C GLU A 238 -31.26 -2.46 5.01
N GLN A 239 -30.19 -3.24 5.18
CA GLN A 239 -29.71 -3.61 6.52
C GLN A 239 -29.15 -2.39 7.25
N PHE A 240 -28.41 -1.51 6.54
CA PHE A 240 -27.96 -0.23 7.09
C PHE A 240 -29.13 0.69 7.46
N ARG A 241 -30.16 0.80 6.61
CA ARG A 241 -31.36 1.61 6.92
C ARG A 241 -32.08 1.14 8.19
N ASN A 242 -32.00 -0.15 8.49
CA ASN A 242 -32.69 -0.77 9.62
C ASN A 242 -31.91 -0.72 10.94
N ILE A 243 -30.67 -0.22 10.95
CA ILE A 243 -29.88 -0.05 12.17
C ILE A 243 -30.65 0.82 13.16
N VAL A 244 -30.85 0.32 14.38
CA VAL A 244 -31.49 1.09 15.45
C VAL A 244 -30.44 1.98 16.10
N ILE A 245 -30.70 3.30 16.06
CA ILE A 245 -29.79 4.32 16.60
C ILE A 245 -30.13 4.61 18.06
N SER A 246 -31.42 4.79 18.37
CA SER A 246 -31.93 5.10 19.70
C SER A 246 -33.38 4.62 19.85
N ARG A 247 -33.93 4.72 21.06
CA ARG A 247 -35.36 4.53 21.34
C ARG A 247 -35.92 5.79 21.97
N VAL A 248 -37.03 6.28 21.42
CA VAL A 248 -37.80 7.41 21.96
C VAL A 248 -39.19 6.90 22.28
N ASP A 249 -39.62 6.99 23.53
CA ASP A 249 -40.93 6.49 24.00
C ASP A 249 -41.21 5.02 23.61
N ASP A 250 -40.18 4.18 23.72
CA ASP A 250 -40.17 2.75 23.34
C ASP A 250 -40.29 2.45 21.83
N TYR A 251 -40.32 3.49 20.98
CA TYR A 251 -40.24 3.33 19.53
C TYR A 251 -38.77 3.36 19.05
N PRO A 252 -38.32 2.34 18.28
CA PRO A 252 -36.97 2.32 17.74
C PRO A 252 -36.82 3.35 16.61
N VAL A 253 -35.88 4.27 16.78
CA VAL A 253 -35.46 5.20 15.72
C VAL A 253 -34.39 4.52 14.89
N ARG A 254 -34.65 4.34 13.60
CA ARG A 254 -33.75 3.67 12.66
C ARG A 254 -32.92 4.69 11.89
N LEU A 255 -31.79 4.24 11.33
CA LEU A 255 -30.94 5.09 10.50
C LEU A 255 -31.71 5.67 9.31
N GLY A 256 -32.60 4.88 8.69
CA GLY A 256 -33.45 5.33 7.59
C GLY A 256 -34.44 6.45 7.95
N ASP A 257 -34.74 6.65 9.25
CA ASP A 257 -35.64 7.72 9.70
C ASP A 257 -34.96 9.09 9.78
N ILE A 258 -33.62 9.09 9.82
CA ILE A 258 -32.79 10.27 10.07
C ILE A 258 -31.68 10.47 9.04
N ALA A 259 -31.49 9.54 8.10
CA ALA A 259 -30.49 9.62 7.05
C ALA A 259 -30.94 8.91 5.77
N GLU A 260 -30.50 9.43 4.63
CA GLU A 260 -30.62 8.74 3.35
C GLU A 260 -29.41 7.83 3.15
N VAL A 261 -29.67 6.52 3.10
CA VAL A 261 -28.64 5.50 2.87
C VAL A 261 -28.74 4.99 1.44
N ALA A 262 -27.64 5.10 0.69
CA ALA A 262 -27.56 4.68 -0.70
C ALA A 262 -26.21 4.00 -1.01
N LEU A 263 -26.22 3.12 -2.01
CA LEU A 263 -24.99 2.59 -2.59
C LEU A 263 -24.36 3.66 -3.47
N GLY A 264 -23.09 3.97 -3.21
CA GLY A 264 -22.28 4.90 -3.96
C GLY A 264 -20.99 4.25 -4.45
N VAL A 265 -20.22 5.07 -5.17
CA VAL A 265 -18.91 4.75 -5.75
C VAL A 265 -18.02 5.97 -5.60
#